data_AF-A0A923C7H8-F1
#
_entry.id   AF-A0A923C7H8-F1
#
_cell.length_a   1.000
_cell.length_b   1.000
_cell.length_c   1.000
_cell.angle_alpha   90.00
_cell.angle_beta   90.00
_cell.angle_gamma   90.00
#
_symmetry.space_group_name_H-M   'P 1'
#
loop_
_entity.id
_entity.type
_entity.pdbx_description
1 polymer ?
#
loop_
_entity_poly.entity_id
_entity_poly.type
_entity_poly.pdbx_seq_one_letter_code
_entity_poly.pdbx_strand_id
1 'polypeptide(L)'
;MSTPSDQDNKRAELRRAALEYHEFPTPGKVAIAATKQLTNQRDLALAYSPGVAAPCEEIVADPVNAFKYTSRGNLVGVITNGTAVLGLGNIGALASKPVMEGKGVLFKKFAGVDVFDIEIDEQDPAKLVEIIAALEPTFGAINLEDIKAPDCFYVERELRKRMKIPVFHDDQHGTAITVAAAMLNGLKVAGKDIGQVKLVTSGAGAAALACLNLLLKVGLKRENVFVTDLAGVVYEGREELMDDDKRQYMQKTDKRKLAEVMEGADVFLGLSAGGVLKPAMVASMAAKPVIFALANPNPEIAPEDAHAVRDDVIMATGRTDYPNQVNNVLCFPYIFRGALDCGATTITDEMEIAAVHAIAELAQAEQSEVVAAAYAGEKLAFGPEYLIPKPFDPRLMMKIAPAVAKAAADSGVALRPIADLDAYRERLQSFVFASGTIMKPIFAAAKTALHKRVAYAEGEEERVLRACQIVVDEGLARPTLIGRPAIIAQRIEKFGLRLREE
;
A
#
# COMPACT_ATOMS: atom_id res chain seq x y z
N MET A 1 -4.26 25.29 -34.09
CA MET A 1 -4.35 24.14 -33.17
C MET A 1 -2.95 23.92 -32.63
N SER A 2 -2.74 24.12 -31.33
CA SER A 2 -1.45 23.88 -30.69
C SER A 2 -1.17 22.38 -30.65
N THR A 3 0.01 21.96 -31.08
CA THR A 3 0.51 20.60 -30.92
C THR A 3 0.52 20.24 -29.43
N PRO A 4 0.05 19.05 -29.02
CA PRO A 4 0.13 18.60 -27.63
C PRO A 4 1.58 18.61 -27.13
N SER A 5 1.80 18.94 -25.86
CA SER A 5 3.13 18.87 -25.24
C SER A 5 3.58 17.42 -25.06
N ASP A 6 4.89 17.17 -24.93
CA ASP A 6 5.43 15.83 -24.68
C ASP A 6 4.89 15.20 -23.37
N GLN A 7 4.55 16.03 -22.37
CA GLN A 7 3.90 15.58 -21.13
C GLN A 7 2.44 15.16 -21.35
N ASP A 8 1.69 15.88 -22.20
CA ASP A 8 0.30 15.52 -22.52
C ASP A 8 0.24 14.17 -23.25
N ASN A 9 1.20 13.93 -24.16
CA ASN A 9 1.32 12.65 -24.87
C ASN A 9 1.63 11.50 -23.90
N LYS A 10 2.62 11.67 -23.01
CA LYS A 10 2.96 10.65 -21.99
C LYS A 10 1.77 10.33 -21.06
N ARG A 11 1.01 11.35 -20.66
CA ARG A 11 -0.19 11.16 -19.83
C ARG A 11 -1.29 10.41 -20.59
N ALA A 12 -1.51 10.72 -21.86
CA ALA A 12 -2.48 10.03 -22.71
C ALA A 12 -2.09 8.57 -22.94
N GLU A 13 -0.80 8.28 -23.18
CA GLU A 13 -0.27 6.93 -23.32
C GLU A 13 -0.44 6.10 -22.03
N LEU A 14 -0.09 6.67 -20.87
CA LEU A 14 -0.28 6.00 -19.58
C LEU A 14 -1.77 5.70 -19.34
N ARG A 15 -2.66 6.64 -19.67
CA ARG A 15 -4.11 6.42 -19.57
C ARG A 15 -4.57 5.26 -20.47
N ARG A 16 -4.13 5.22 -21.72
CA ARG A 16 -4.47 4.14 -22.65
C ARG A 16 -3.96 2.79 -22.12
N ALA A 17 -2.70 2.73 -21.70
CA ALA A 17 -2.10 1.52 -21.16
C ALA A 17 -2.83 1.03 -19.89
N ALA A 18 -3.24 1.96 -19.00
CA ALA A 18 -4.00 1.62 -17.81
C ALA A 18 -5.38 1.03 -18.15
N LEU A 19 -6.10 1.59 -19.13
CA LEU A 19 -7.40 1.06 -19.56
C LEU A 19 -7.25 -0.33 -20.21
N GLU A 20 -6.28 -0.48 -21.12
CA GLU A 20 -6.00 -1.76 -21.77
C GLU A 20 -5.61 -2.85 -20.76
N TYR A 21 -4.84 -2.50 -19.72
CA TYR A 21 -4.48 -3.40 -18.62
C TYR A 21 -5.70 -3.93 -17.83
N HIS A 22 -6.78 -3.15 -17.73
CA HIS A 22 -8.00 -3.57 -17.02
C HIS A 22 -9.03 -4.25 -17.94
N GLU A 23 -8.94 -4.08 -19.26
CA GLU A 23 -9.90 -4.62 -20.22
C GLU A 23 -9.47 -5.96 -20.81
N PHE A 24 -8.18 -6.13 -21.11
CA PHE A 24 -7.67 -7.24 -21.91
C PHE A 24 -6.68 -8.14 -21.16
N PRO A 25 -6.68 -9.46 -21.46
CA PRO A 25 -7.60 -10.19 -22.35
C PRO A 25 -8.95 -10.50 -21.71
N THR A 26 -9.12 -10.21 -20.43
CA THR A 26 -10.36 -10.42 -19.68
C THR A 26 -10.52 -9.25 -18.73
N PRO A 27 -11.72 -8.63 -18.65
CA PRO A 27 -11.93 -7.49 -17.77
C PRO A 27 -11.69 -7.80 -16.29
N GLY A 28 -11.16 -6.82 -15.57
CA GLY A 28 -10.86 -6.92 -14.15
C GLY A 28 -9.50 -7.55 -13.84
N LYS A 29 -9.13 -7.55 -12.56
CA LYS A 29 -7.80 -7.99 -12.10
C LYS A 29 -7.82 -9.22 -11.20
N VAL A 30 -9.01 -9.70 -10.83
CA VAL A 30 -9.21 -10.80 -9.90
C VAL A 30 -10.07 -11.90 -10.51
N ALA A 31 -9.79 -13.14 -10.13
CA ALA A 31 -10.59 -14.31 -10.48
C ALA A 31 -10.55 -15.33 -9.34
N ILE A 32 -11.60 -16.14 -9.21
CA ILE A 32 -11.65 -17.22 -8.22
C ILE A 32 -11.12 -18.50 -8.85
N ALA A 33 -10.23 -19.19 -8.14
CA ALA A 33 -9.69 -20.49 -8.55
C ALA A 33 -9.94 -21.54 -7.45
N ALA A 34 -10.42 -22.72 -7.84
CA ALA A 34 -10.58 -23.84 -6.91
C ALA A 34 -9.21 -24.39 -6.48
N THR A 35 -9.02 -24.62 -5.18
CA THR A 35 -7.76 -25.15 -4.63
C THR A 35 -7.72 -26.67 -4.57
N LYS A 36 -8.88 -27.33 -4.67
CA LYS A 36 -9.03 -28.79 -4.70
C LYS A 36 -9.42 -29.23 -6.11
N GLN A 37 -8.89 -30.35 -6.55
CA GLN A 37 -9.26 -30.95 -7.83
C GLN A 37 -10.73 -31.40 -7.79
N LEU A 38 -11.41 -31.27 -8.92
CA LEU A 38 -12.80 -31.72 -9.12
C LEU A 38 -12.88 -32.51 -10.43
N THR A 39 -12.26 -33.69 -10.46
CA THR A 39 -12.01 -34.46 -11.70
C THR A 39 -12.90 -35.69 -11.84
N ASN A 40 -13.49 -36.18 -10.75
CA ASN A 40 -14.25 -37.43 -10.73
C ASN A 40 -15.38 -37.39 -9.68
N GLN A 41 -16.19 -38.46 -9.63
CA GLN A 41 -17.34 -38.56 -8.73
C GLN A 41 -16.95 -38.53 -7.23
N ARG A 42 -15.81 -39.10 -6.87
CA ARG A 42 -15.30 -39.05 -5.48
C ARG A 42 -14.96 -37.62 -5.09
N ASP A 43 -14.29 -36.87 -5.96
CA ASP A 43 -13.96 -35.46 -5.72
C ASP A 43 -15.25 -34.64 -5.53
N LEU A 44 -16.27 -34.86 -6.37
CA LEU A 44 -17.56 -34.19 -6.25
C LEU A 44 -18.27 -34.51 -4.92
N ALA A 45 -18.27 -35.78 -4.52
CA ALA A 45 -18.87 -36.23 -3.27
C ALA A 45 -18.15 -35.67 -2.03
N LEU A 46 -16.86 -35.31 -2.13
CA LEU A 46 -16.09 -34.68 -1.06
C LEU A 46 -16.23 -33.15 -1.06
N ALA A 47 -16.22 -32.52 -2.24
CA ALA A 47 -16.33 -31.08 -2.39
C ALA A 47 -17.75 -30.56 -2.10
N TYR A 48 -18.76 -31.41 -2.28
CA TYR A 48 -20.16 -31.09 -2.06
C TYR A 48 -20.87 -32.26 -1.35
N SER A 49 -22.16 -32.45 -1.60
CA SER A 49 -22.94 -33.51 -0.96
C SER A 49 -22.49 -34.91 -1.39
N PRO A 50 -22.40 -35.87 -0.45
CA PRO A 50 -22.70 -35.73 0.98
C PRO A 50 -21.51 -35.28 1.87
N GLY A 51 -20.28 -35.30 1.35
CA GLY A 51 -19.05 -35.14 2.15
C GLY A 51 -18.89 -33.77 2.81
N VAL A 52 -19.42 -32.70 2.22
CA VAL A 52 -19.39 -31.34 2.79
C VAL A 52 -20.13 -31.22 4.13
N ALA A 53 -21.01 -32.18 4.48
CA ALA A 53 -21.70 -32.18 5.77
C ALA A 53 -20.71 -32.34 6.96
N ALA A 54 -19.66 -33.15 6.81
CA ALA A 54 -18.70 -33.41 7.88
C ALA A 54 -17.98 -32.13 8.38
N PRO A 55 -17.36 -31.29 7.53
CA PRO A 55 -16.79 -30.03 8.01
C PRO A 55 -17.83 -29.06 8.57
N CYS A 56 -19.09 -29.09 8.11
CA CYS A 56 -20.16 -28.28 8.70
C CYS A 56 -20.48 -28.72 10.13
N GLU A 57 -20.61 -30.03 10.37
CA GLU A 57 -20.85 -30.60 11.71
C GLU A 57 -19.71 -30.27 12.67
N GLU A 58 -18.46 -30.33 12.21
CA GLU A 58 -17.28 -29.95 12.99
C GLU A 58 -17.27 -28.45 13.36
N ILE A 59 -17.78 -27.57 12.49
CA ILE A 59 -17.90 -26.13 12.77
C ILE A 59 -19.06 -25.84 13.73
N VAL A 60 -20.16 -26.60 13.64
CA VAL A 60 -21.26 -26.53 14.62
C VAL A 60 -20.77 -26.97 16.01
N ALA A 61 -19.91 -27.99 16.08
CA ALA A 61 -19.32 -28.46 17.34
C ALA A 61 -18.31 -27.47 17.92
N ASP A 62 -17.45 -26.88 17.08
CA ASP A 62 -16.49 -25.83 17.46
C ASP A 62 -16.33 -24.81 16.33
N PRO A 63 -16.83 -23.57 16.49
CA PRO A 63 -16.72 -22.51 15.47
C PRO A 63 -15.28 -22.19 15.05
N VAL A 64 -14.27 -22.47 15.89
CA VAL A 64 -12.85 -22.26 15.55
C VAL A 64 -12.42 -23.15 14.37
N ASN A 65 -13.08 -24.29 14.16
CA ASN A 65 -12.81 -25.18 13.03
C ASN A 65 -13.08 -24.51 11.67
N ALA A 66 -13.81 -23.39 11.61
CA ALA A 66 -13.98 -22.63 10.38
C ALA A 66 -12.63 -22.17 9.80
N PHE A 67 -11.62 -21.90 10.65
CA PHE A 67 -10.26 -21.57 10.22
C PHE A 67 -9.51 -22.75 9.61
N LYS A 68 -9.90 -23.98 9.94
CA LYS A 68 -9.27 -25.22 9.48
C LYS A 68 -9.89 -25.76 8.20
N TYR A 69 -11.21 -25.72 8.10
CA TYR A 69 -11.96 -26.39 7.03
C TYR A 69 -12.47 -25.44 5.94
N THR A 70 -12.25 -24.13 6.07
CA THR A 70 -12.67 -23.13 5.07
C THR A 70 -11.53 -22.18 4.72
N SER A 71 -11.73 -21.36 3.69
CA SER A 71 -10.78 -20.29 3.32
C SER A 71 -10.76 -19.12 4.31
N ARG A 72 -11.68 -19.07 5.29
CA ARG A 72 -11.82 -17.97 6.28
C ARG A 72 -10.48 -17.54 6.87
N GLY A 73 -9.61 -18.49 7.23
CA GLY A 73 -8.33 -18.18 7.88
C GLY A 73 -7.28 -17.48 7.01
N ASN A 74 -7.51 -17.37 5.71
CA ASN A 74 -6.63 -16.66 4.78
C ASN A 74 -7.37 -15.57 3.97
N LEU A 75 -8.66 -15.36 4.22
CA LEU A 75 -9.52 -14.50 3.42
C LEU A 75 -9.75 -13.16 4.12
N VAL A 76 -9.42 -12.07 3.42
CA VAL A 76 -9.65 -10.69 3.87
C VAL A 76 -10.76 -10.05 3.04
N GLY A 77 -11.66 -9.34 3.70
CA GLY A 77 -12.64 -8.48 3.03
C GLY A 77 -12.04 -7.09 2.85
N VAL A 78 -11.77 -6.68 1.60
CA VAL A 78 -11.40 -5.29 1.29
C VAL A 78 -12.71 -4.54 1.04
N ILE A 79 -13.10 -3.67 1.97
CA ILE A 79 -14.42 -3.05 2.00
C ILE A 79 -14.31 -1.54 1.85
N THR A 80 -15.14 -0.99 0.96
CA THR A 80 -15.27 0.45 0.75
C THR A 80 -16.72 0.83 0.46
N ASN A 81 -17.05 2.12 0.62
CA ASN A 81 -18.24 2.72 0.02
C ASN A 81 -17.93 3.74 -1.09
N GLY A 82 -16.65 3.86 -1.48
CA GLY A 82 -16.20 4.71 -2.57
C GLY A 82 -16.30 6.21 -2.31
N THR A 83 -16.35 6.64 -1.04
CA THR A 83 -16.56 8.05 -0.67
C THR A 83 -15.28 8.88 -0.61
N ALA A 84 -14.10 8.26 -0.62
CA ALA A 84 -12.81 8.95 -0.58
C ALA A 84 -11.74 8.23 -1.42
N VAL A 85 -12.08 7.87 -2.67
CA VAL A 85 -11.19 7.07 -3.53
C VAL A 85 -9.99 7.88 -4.00
N LEU A 86 -8.80 7.56 -3.48
CA LEU A 86 -7.54 8.24 -3.83
C LEU A 86 -7.69 9.78 -3.74
N GLY A 87 -7.15 10.51 -4.72
CA GLY A 87 -7.39 11.96 -4.89
C GLY A 87 -8.65 12.31 -5.68
N LEU A 88 -9.53 11.34 -5.97
CA LEU A 88 -10.75 11.55 -6.77
C LEU A 88 -11.97 11.92 -5.90
N GLY A 89 -11.89 11.65 -4.59
CA GLY A 89 -12.96 11.93 -3.65
C GLY A 89 -14.12 10.94 -3.76
N ASN A 90 -15.35 11.43 -3.58
CA ASN A 90 -16.54 10.59 -3.64
C ASN A 90 -16.95 10.31 -5.09
N ILE A 91 -16.56 9.13 -5.58
CA ILE A 91 -16.91 8.63 -6.92
C ILE A 91 -17.93 7.48 -6.87
N GLY A 92 -18.34 7.09 -5.66
CA GLY A 92 -19.29 6.02 -5.41
C GLY A 92 -18.69 4.61 -5.44
N ALA A 93 -19.41 3.67 -4.83
CA ALA A 93 -18.98 2.29 -4.65
C ALA A 93 -18.55 1.63 -5.96
N LEU A 94 -19.35 1.68 -7.02
CA LEU A 94 -19.03 1.02 -8.29
C LEU A 94 -17.73 1.54 -8.94
N ALA A 95 -17.50 2.85 -8.92
CA ALA A 95 -16.30 3.44 -9.54
C ALA A 95 -15.03 3.17 -8.73
N SER A 96 -15.16 2.79 -7.45
CA SER A 96 -14.04 2.39 -6.59
C SER A 96 -13.51 0.98 -6.90
N LYS A 97 -14.31 0.12 -7.56
CA LYS A 97 -14.01 -1.29 -7.79
C LYS A 97 -12.61 -1.57 -8.36
N PRO A 98 -12.12 -0.83 -9.39
CA PRO A 98 -10.76 -1.06 -9.88
C PRO A 98 -9.70 -0.85 -8.80
N VAL A 99 -9.87 0.09 -7.87
CA VAL A 99 -8.91 0.29 -6.78
C VAL A 99 -8.93 -0.90 -5.81
N MET A 100 -10.12 -1.38 -5.44
CA MET A 100 -10.29 -2.50 -4.52
C MET A 100 -9.76 -3.82 -5.08
N GLU A 101 -10.03 -4.13 -6.35
CA GLU A 101 -9.40 -5.27 -7.04
C GLU A 101 -7.87 -5.15 -7.03
N GLY A 102 -7.35 -3.93 -7.17
CA GLY A 102 -5.93 -3.63 -7.07
C GLY A 102 -5.36 -4.02 -5.71
N LYS A 103 -6.03 -3.64 -4.61
CA LYS A 103 -5.65 -4.05 -3.25
C LYS A 103 -5.64 -5.57 -3.10
N GLY A 104 -6.65 -6.26 -3.67
CA GLY A 104 -6.69 -7.73 -3.71
C GLY A 104 -5.47 -8.36 -4.38
N VAL A 105 -5.05 -7.83 -5.54
CA VAL A 105 -3.82 -8.29 -6.23
C VAL A 105 -2.59 -8.10 -5.36
N LEU A 106 -2.47 -6.97 -4.66
CA LEU A 106 -1.32 -6.66 -3.81
C LEU A 106 -1.27 -7.60 -2.58
N PHE A 107 -2.39 -7.82 -1.89
CA PHE A 107 -2.49 -8.80 -0.80
C PHE A 107 -2.04 -10.19 -1.26
N LYS A 108 -2.56 -10.65 -2.41
CA LYS A 108 -2.23 -11.97 -2.93
C LYS A 108 -0.76 -12.08 -3.33
N LYS A 109 -0.24 -11.07 -4.03
CA LYS A 109 1.13 -11.07 -4.56
C LYS A 109 2.18 -10.99 -3.45
N PHE A 110 1.99 -10.12 -2.47
CA PHE A 110 3.02 -9.84 -1.46
C PHE A 110 2.92 -10.72 -0.22
N ALA A 111 1.73 -11.20 0.13
CA ALA A 111 1.49 -11.94 1.38
C ALA A 111 0.74 -13.26 1.22
N GLY A 112 0.35 -13.63 -0.02
CA GLY A 112 -0.43 -14.84 -0.26
C GLY A 112 -1.82 -14.84 0.35
N VAL A 113 -2.31 -13.67 0.75
CA VAL A 113 -3.62 -13.48 1.36
C VAL A 113 -4.67 -13.43 0.26
N ASP A 114 -5.75 -14.19 0.43
CA ASP A 114 -6.89 -14.17 -0.47
C ASP A 114 -7.81 -13.00 -0.11
N VAL A 115 -8.40 -12.38 -1.12
CA VAL A 115 -9.25 -11.19 -0.92
C VAL A 115 -10.55 -11.33 -1.69
N PHE A 116 -11.64 -10.88 -1.07
CA PHE A 116 -12.79 -10.38 -1.79
C PHE A 116 -12.89 -8.87 -1.56
N ASP A 117 -12.95 -8.14 -2.67
CA ASP A 117 -13.36 -6.75 -2.71
C ASP A 117 -14.89 -6.65 -2.59
N ILE A 118 -15.36 -5.76 -1.71
CA ILE A 118 -16.78 -5.50 -1.46
C ILE A 118 -17.02 -3.99 -1.49
N GLU A 119 -17.63 -3.54 -2.57
CA GLU A 119 -18.08 -2.16 -2.73
C GLU A 119 -19.54 -2.02 -2.25
N ILE A 120 -19.75 -1.34 -1.13
CA ILE A 120 -21.07 -1.17 -0.50
C ILE A 120 -21.64 0.21 -0.87
N ASP A 121 -22.77 0.23 -1.57
CA ASP A 121 -23.49 1.48 -1.89
C ASP A 121 -24.35 1.96 -0.70
N GLU A 122 -23.71 2.30 0.42
CA GLU A 122 -24.33 2.86 1.62
C GLU A 122 -23.48 4.01 2.17
N GLN A 123 -24.14 5.15 2.44
CA GLN A 123 -23.49 6.38 2.89
C GLN A 123 -23.74 6.65 4.39
N ASP A 124 -24.74 6.03 4.99
CA ASP A 124 -24.98 6.10 6.42
C ASP A 124 -23.93 5.25 7.17
N PRO A 125 -23.06 5.85 8.00
CA PRO A 125 -21.99 5.12 8.66
C PRO A 125 -22.50 4.07 9.67
N ALA A 126 -23.65 4.28 10.30
CA ALA A 126 -24.22 3.31 11.22
C ALA A 126 -24.74 2.08 10.46
N LYS A 127 -25.44 2.28 9.35
CA LYS A 127 -25.88 1.16 8.50
C LYS A 127 -24.71 0.42 7.86
N LEU A 128 -23.68 1.16 7.44
CA LEU A 128 -22.45 0.56 6.91
C LEU A 128 -21.80 -0.36 7.95
N VAL A 129 -21.73 0.05 9.23
CA VAL A 129 -21.25 -0.81 10.33
C VAL A 129 -22.09 -2.08 10.45
N GLU A 130 -23.42 -1.98 10.41
CA GLU A 130 -24.31 -3.16 10.50
C GLU A 130 -24.06 -4.15 9.35
N ILE A 131 -23.93 -3.65 8.12
CA ILE A 131 -23.64 -4.48 6.94
C ILE A 131 -22.29 -5.18 7.09
N ILE A 132 -21.24 -4.44 7.43
CA ILE A 132 -19.89 -4.99 7.54
C ILE A 132 -19.78 -6.00 8.69
N ALA A 133 -20.36 -5.70 9.84
CA ALA A 133 -20.35 -6.60 10.99
C ALA A 133 -21.06 -7.93 10.67
N ALA A 134 -22.15 -7.90 9.90
CA ALA A 134 -22.86 -9.11 9.47
C ALA A 134 -22.02 -10.02 8.54
N LEU A 135 -20.98 -9.49 7.88
CA LEU A 135 -20.06 -10.25 7.04
C LEU A 135 -18.94 -10.96 7.82
N GLU A 136 -18.85 -10.75 9.14
CA GLU A 136 -17.83 -11.37 10.00
C GLU A 136 -17.68 -12.88 9.77
N PRO A 137 -18.73 -13.71 9.61
CA PRO A 137 -18.60 -15.16 9.40
C PRO A 137 -17.90 -15.60 8.10
N THR A 138 -17.72 -14.69 7.13
CA THR A 138 -17.00 -14.99 5.88
C THR A 138 -15.50 -14.78 6.02
N PHE A 139 -15.08 -13.73 6.73
CA PHE A 139 -13.72 -13.21 6.67
C PHE A 139 -12.87 -13.56 7.90
N GLY A 140 -11.57 -13.70 7.68
CA GLY A 140 -10.57 -13.80 8.74
C GLY A 140 -10.10 -12.44 9.24
N ALA A 141 -10.26 -11.38 8.44
CA ALA A 141 -10.03 -9.99 8.80
C ALA A 141 -10.71 -9.04 7.79
N ILE A 142 -10.91 -7.78 8.17
CA ILE A 142 -11.49 -6.71 7.33
C ILE A 142 -10.44 -5.61 7.12
N ASN A 143 -10.25 -5.23 5.86
CA ASN A 143 -9.49 -4.06 5.44
C ASN A 143 -10.46 -2.99 4.94
N LEU A 144 -10.63 -1.90 5.68
CA LEU A 144 -11.42 -0.74 5.26
C LEU A 144 -10.57 0.17 4.35
N GLU A 145 -11.17 0.64 3.26
CA GLU A 145 -10.52 1.47 2.25
C GLU A 145 -11.41 2.61 1.78
N ASP A 146 -10.82 3.76 1.49
CA ASP A 146 -11.43 4.85 0.72
C ASP A 146 -12.80 5.30 1.29
N ILE A 147 -12.95 5.30 2.63
CA ILE A 147 -14.11 5.84 3.36
C ILE A 147 -13.77 7.24 3.86
N LYS A 148 -14.62 8.24 3.58
CA LYS A 148 -14.35 9.64 3.94
C LYS A 148 -14.27 9.86 5.46
N ALA A 149 -13.49 10.85 5.87
CA ALA A 149 -13.56 11.41 7.22
C ALA A 149 -14.80 12.33 7.37
N PRO A 150 -15.41 12.43 8.55
CA PRO A 150 -15.07 11.73 9.80
C PRO A 150 -15.68 10.31 9.92
N ASP A 151 -16.51 9.90 8.95
CA ASP A 151 -17.27 8.64 8.99
C ASP A 151 -16.37 7.40 9.17
N CYS A 152 -15.22 7.36 8.51
CA CYS A 152 -14.25 6.27 8.63
C CYS A 152 -13.81 5.98 10.07
N PHE A 153 -13.63 7.01 10.91
CA PHE A 153 -13.25 6.85 12.31
C PHE A 153 -14.36 6.17 13.12
N TYR A 154 -15.61 6.60 12.90
CA TYR A 154 -16.75 5.99 13.56
C TYR A 154 -16.92 4.53 13.12
N VAL A 155 -16.88 4.27 11.80
CA VAL A 155 -17.05 2.94 11.23
C VAL A 155 -15.99 1.98 11.77
N GLU A 156 -14.71 2.35 11.72
CA GLU A 156 -13.64 1.51 12.22
C GLU A 156 -13.77 1.23 13.73
N ARG A 157 -14.04 2.28 14.52
CA ARG A 157 -14.15 2.16 15.99
C ARG A 157 -15.29 1.23 16.40
N GLU A 158 -16.46 1.34 15.76
CA GLU A 158 -17.60 0.48 16.08
C GLU A 158 -17.39 -0.97 15.59
N LEU A 159 -16.76 -1.17 14.44
CA LEU A 159 -16.42 -2.50 13.94
C LEU A 159 -15.39 -3.19 14.84
N ARG A 160 -14.33 -2.49 15.27
CA ARG A 160 -13.31 -3.04 16.21
C ARG A 160 -13.91 -3.42 17.56
N LYS A 161 -14.99 -2.78 18.02
CA LYS A 161 -15.70 -3.15 19.26
C LYS A 161 -16.54 -4.42 19.10
N ARG A 162 -17.27 -4.54 17.98
CA ARG A 162 -18.21 -5.63 17.75
C ARG A 162 -17.52 -6.91 17.28
N MET A 163 -16.65 -6.79 16.28
CA MET A 163 -16.09 -7.94 15.58
C MET A 163 -15.02 -8.66 16.42
N LYS A 164 -14.86 -9.97 16.18
CA LYS A 164 -13.82 -10.83 16.80
C LYS A 164 -12.71 -11.22 15.82
N ILE A 165 -12.60 -10.44 14.75
CA ILE A 165 -11.54 -10.53 13.74
C ILE A 165 -10.87 -9.15 13.59
N PRO A 166 -9.62 -9.09 13.10
CA PRO A 166 -8.94 -7.82 12.89
C PRO A 166 -9.69 -6.94 11.90
N VAL A 167 -9.89 -5.68 12.26
CA VAL A 167 -10.40 -4.62 11.40
C VAL A 167 -9.33 -3.54 11.33
N PHE A 168 -8.92 -3.18 10.12
CA PHE A 168 -7.83 -2.24 9.86
C PHE A 168 -8.23 -1.31 8.73
N HIS A 169 -8.07 0.00 8.91
CA HIS A 169 -8.28 0.98 7.85
C HIS A 169 -6.93 1.37 7.25
N ASP A 170 -6.68 1.02 5.99
CA ASP A 170 -5.35 1.18 5.39
C ASP A 170 -4.94 2.65 5.22
N ASP A 171 -5.87 3.51 4.75
CA ASP A 171 -5.58 4.94 4.59
C ASP A 171 -5.21 5.64 5.89
N GLN A 172 -5.66 5.11 7.04
CA GLN A 172 -5.31 5.61 8.37
C GLN A 172 -4.01 4.97 8.85
N HIS A 173 -4.08 3.69 9.21
CA HIS A 173 -3.02 3.01 9.95
C HIS A 173 -1.89 2.54 9.04
N GLY A 174 -2.19 2.13 7.81
CA GLY A 174 -1.16 1.77 6.82
C GLY A 174 -0.29 2.97 6.45
N THR A 175 -0.91 4.13 6.25
CA THR A 175 -0.21 5.40 6.07
C THR A 175 0.60 5.75 7.33
N ALA A 176 -0.03 5.68 8.52
CA ALA A 176 0.63 6.02 9.78
C ALA A 176 1.89 5.18 10.03
N ILE A 177 1.82 3.86 9.84
CA ILE A 177 2.94 2.94 10.07
C ILE A 177 4.10 3.25 9.12
N THR A 178 3.81 3.45 7.83
CA THR A 178 4.85 3.73 6.83
C THR A 178 5.49 5.10 7.02
N VAL A 179 4.68 6.12 7.37
CA VAL A 179 5.18 7.45 7.75
C VAL A 179 6.04 7.39 9.00
N ALA A 180 5.59 6.71 10.05
CA ALA A 180 6.36 6.59 11.30
C ALA A 180 7.69 5.86 11.08
N ALA A 181 7.71 4.79 10.29
CA ALA A 181 8.95 4.09 9.95
C ALA A 181 9.95 4.99 9.20
N ALA A 182 9.47 5.72 8.19
CA ALA A 182 10.30 6.67 7.45
C ALA A 182 10.72 7.87 8.31
N MET A 183 9.87 8.31 9.27
CA MET A 183 10.18 9.38 10.23
C MET A 183 11.34 8.99 11.14
N LEU A 184 11.29 7.81 11.76
CA LEU A 184 12.35 7.34 12.65
C LEU A 184 13.71 7.31 11.92
N ASN A 185 13.70 6.82 10.68
CA ASN A 185 14.89 6.79 9.85
C ASN A 185 15.33 8.18 9.37
N GLY A 186 14.39 9.04 8.96
CA GLY A 186 14.66 10.41 8.53
C GLY A 186 15.28 11.25 9.65
N LEU A 187 14.75 11.15 10.87
CA LEU A 187 15.30 11.80 12.06
C LEU A 187 16.68 11.26 12.42
N LYS A 188 16.90 9.94 12.30
CA LYS A 188 18.23 9.34 12.50
C LYS A 188 19.25 9.87 11.50
N VAL A 189 18.89 9.99 10.22
CA VAL A 189 19.74 10.58 9.17
C VAL A 189 19.98 12.07 9.41
N ALA A 190 18.96 12.80 9.89
CA ALA A 190 19.08 14.20 10.25
C ALA A 190 19.93 14.44 11.53
N GLY A 191 20.08 13.40 12.38
CA GLY A 191 20.71 13.50 13.69
C GLY A 191 19.82 14.19 14.74
N LYS A 192 18.51 13.97 14.67
CA LYS A 192 17.50 14.61 15.53
C LYS A 192 16.79 13.58 16.42
N ASP A 193 16.42 14.00 17.63
CA ASP A 193 15.61 13.22 18.56
C ASP A 193 14.12 13.54 18.35
N ILE A 194 13.29 12.51 18.16
CA ILE A 194 11.84 12.63 17.98
C ILE A 194 11.16 13.36 19.15
N GLY A 195 11.71 13.27 20.36
CA GLY A 195 11.18 13.97 21.52
C GLY A 195 11.39 15.49 21.49
N GLN A 196 12.30 16.00 20.64
CA GLN A 196 12.70 17.41 20.60
C GLN A 196 12.30 18.13 19.32
N VAL A 197 11.83 17.41 18.30
CA VAL A 197 11.50 18.01 17.01
C VAL A 197 10.19 18.79 17.06
N LYS A 198 10.18 19.95 16.39
CA LYS A 198 8.95 20.67 16.03
C LYS A 198 8.39 20.12 14.73
N LEU A 199 7.16 19.60 14.78
CA LEU A 199 6.46 19.05 13.62
C LEU A 199 5.30 19.97 13.20
N VAL A 200 5.26 20.32 11.92
CA VAL A 200 4.15 21.04 11.29
C VAL A 200 3.44 20.14 10.29
N THR A 201 2.14 19.97 10.48
CA THR A 201 1.29 19.16 9.59
C THR A 201 0.43 20.05 8.72
N SER A 202 0.36 19.73 7.43
CA SER A 202 -0.61 20.25 6.48
C SER A 202 -1.61 19.15 6.16
N GLY A 203 -2.85 19.33 6.63
CA GLY A 203 -3.91 18.33 6.59
C GLY A 203 -4.35 17.91 7.99
N ALA A 204 -5.65 17.73 8.17
CA ALA A 204 -6.25 17.26 9.42
C ALA A 204 -7.37 16.23 9.15
N GLY A 205 -7.20 15.44 8.07
CA GLY A 205 -8.07 14.31 7.74
C GLY A 205 -7.63 13.01 8.41
N ALA A 206 -8.25 11.90 8.01
CA ALA A 206 -8.04 10.57 8.59
C ALA A 206 -6.57 10.15 8.64
N ALA A 207 -5.89 10.16 7.50
CA ALA A 207 -4.48 9.81 7.40
C ALA A 207 -3.58 10.70 8.28
N ALA A 208 -3.81 12.02 8.28
CA ALA A 208 -2.99 12.98 9.03
C ALA A 208 -3.09 12.76 10.54
N LEU A 209 -4.31 12.63 11.06
CA LEU A 209 -4.54 12.42 12.49
C LEU A 209 -4.04 11.04 12.94
N ALA A 210 -4.24 10.00 12.13
CA ALA A 210 -3.69 8.67 12.41
C ALA A 210 -2.15 8.66 12.47
N CYS A 211 -1.48 9.31 11.51
CA CYS A 211 -0.03 9.49 11.52
C CYS A 211 0.44 10.19 12.79
N LEU A 212 -0.20 11.30 13.16
CA LEU A 212 0.16 12.05 14.37
C LEU A 212 -0.04 11.21 15.63
N ASN A 213 -1.17 10.51 15.76
CA ASN A 213 -1.45 9.66 16.93
C ASN A 213 -0.38 8.56 17.09
N LEU A 214 0.02 7.91 15.99
CA LEU A 214 1.09 6.90 16.04
C LEU A 214 2.46 7.52 16.33
N LEU A 215 2.77 8.69 15.76
CA LEU A 215 4.00 9.42 16.04
C LEU A 215 4.14 9.77 17.52
N LEU A 216 3.05 10.17 18.19
CA LEU A 216 3.04 10.40 19.64
C LEU A 216 3.39 9.12 20.41
N LYS A 217 2.85 7.96 20.01
CA LYS A 217 3.12 6.66 20.63
C LYS A 217 4.58 6.21 20.47
N VAL A 218 5.25 6.60 19.37
CA VAL A 218 6.68 6.30 19.14
C VAL A 218 7.63 7.38 19.67
N GLY A 219 7.12 8.39 20.39
CA GLY A 219 7.93 9.32 21.18
C GLY A 219 7.83 10.80 20.83
N LEU A 220 7.06 11.18 19.81
CA LEU A 220 6.82 12.60 19.49
C LEU A 220 6.06 13.27 20.64
N LYS A 221 6.49 14.47 21.02
CA LYS A 221 5.85 15.27 22.07
C LYS A 221 4.66 16.04 21.51
N ARG A 222 3.50 15.92 22.16
CA ARG A 222 2.25 16.56 21.71
C ARG A 222 2.38 18.08 21.64
N GLU A 223 3.04 18.70 22.61
CA GLU A 223 3.30 20.13 22.67
C GLU A 223 4.07 20.66 21.44
N ASN A 224 4.84 19.82 20.75
CA ASN A 224 5.64 20.20 19.58
C ASN A 224 4.91 20.04 18.23
N VAL A 225 3.65 19.60 18.24
CA VAL A 225 2.86 19.34 17.03
C VAL A 225 1.97 20.53 16.69
N PHE A 226 2.13 21.07 15.48
CA PHE A 226 1.28 22.14 14.94
C PHE A 226 0.49 21.62 13.74
N VAL A 227 -0.82 21.52 13.87
CA VAL A 227 -1.71 21.06 12.78
C VAL A 227 -2.31 22.25 12.05
N THR A 228 -2.42 22.15 10.72
CA THR A 228 -3.10 23.12 9.87
C THR A 228 -4.06 22.41 8.92
N ASP A 229 -5.20 23.03 8.64
CA ASP A 229 -6.17 22.58 7.64
C ASP A 229 -6.64 23.75 6.75
N LEU A 230 -7.75 23.58 6.04
CA LEU A 230 -8.31 24.58 5.13
C LEU A 230 -8.59 25.95 5.79
N ALA A 231 -8.91 25.98 7.08
CA ALA A 231 -9.16 27.21 7.83
C ALA A 231 -7.92 27.69 8.62
N GLY A 232 -6.75 27.07 8.38
CA GLY A 232 -5.47 27.48 8.95
C GLY A 232 -5.06 26.66 10.16
N VAL A 233 -4.31 27.28 11.08
CA VAL A 233 -3.78 26.61 12.27
C VAL A 233 -4.92 26.11 13.16
N VAL A 234 -4.75 24.94 13.75
CA VAL A 234 -5.63 24.39 14.78
C VAL A 234 -5.22 25.02 16.12
N TYR A 235 -5.92 26.07 16.54
CA TYR A 235 -5.60 26.85 17.74
C TYR A 235 -6.73 26.82 18.78
N GLU A 236 -6.38 27.09 20.05
CA GLU A 236 -7.34 27.17 21.15
C GLU A 236 -8.36 28.30 20.94
N GLY A 237 -9.65 27.98 20.97
CA GLY A 237 -10.74 28.92 20.71
C GLY A 237 -11.21 28.98 19.25
N ARG A 238 -10.61 28.19 18.35
CA ARG A 238 -11.14 28.00 16.99
C ARG A 238 -12.42 27.16 17.03
N GLU A 239 -13.46 27.60 16.31
CA GLU A 239 -14.70 26.83 16.13
C GLU A 239 -14.85 26.27 14.71
N GLU A 240 -14.35 27.00 13.70
CA GLU A 240 -14.48 26.63 12.29
C GLU A 240 -13.80 25.30 11.96
N LEU A 241 -14.56 24.38 11.36
CA LEU A 241 -14.10 23.05 10.97
C LEU A 241 -13.42 22.32 12.14
N MET A 242 -13.95 22.37 13.37
CA MET A 242 -13.39 21.62 14.50
C MET A 242 -14.27 20.45 14.88
N ASP A 243 -13.67 19.27 15.02
CA ASP A 243 -14.25 18.05 15.58
C ASP A 243 -13.43 17.60 16.80
N ASP A 244 -13.92 16.60 17.53
CA ASP A 244 -13.29 16.13 18.77
C ASP A 244 -11.87 15.58 18.54
N ASP A 245 -11.65 14.92 17.41
CA ASP A 245 -10.34 14.37 17.04
C ASP A 245 -9.34 15.47 16.71
N LYS A 246 -9.76 16.57 16.07
CA LYS A 246 -8.87 17.72 15.82
C LYS A 246 -8.65 18.58 17.05
N ARG A 247 -9.63 18.66 17.96
CA ARG A 247 -9.51 19.42 19.21
C ARG A 247 -8.32 18.96 20.05
N GLN A 248 -8.00 17.66 20.02
CA GLN A 248 -6.82 17.16 20.72
C GLN A 248 -5.51 17.80 20.24
N TYR A 249 -5.47 18.39 19.03
CA TYR A 249 -4.31 19.03 18.40
C TYR A 249 -4.26 20.57 18.51
N MET A 250 -5.19 21.19 19.25
CA MET A 250 -5.17 22.64 19.46
C MET A 250 -3.89 23.13 20.13
N GLN A 251 -3.38 24.25 19.62
CA GLN A 251 -2.22 24.95 20.17
C GLN A 251 -2.63 26.31 20.76
N LYS A 252 -2.01 26.70 21.87
CA LYS A 252 -2.15 28.05 22.43
C LYS A 252 -1.20 28.99 21.69
N THR A 253 -1.68 29.61 20.62
CA THR A 253 -0.87 30.42 19.71
C THR A 253 -1.71 31.53 19.05
N ASP A 254 -1.06 32.63 18.68
CA ASP A 254 -1.63 33.73 17.88
C ASP A 254 -1.50 33.50 16.36
N LYS A 255 -0.72 32.49 15.95
CA LYS A 255 -0.54 32.08 14.54
C LYS A 255 -1.84 31.51 13.95
N ARG A 256 -2.11 31.85 12.69
CA ARG A 256 -3.32 31.47 11.95
C ARG A 256 -3.02 30.80 10.62
N LYS A 257 -1.86 31.04 10.01
CA LYS A 257 -1.51 30.48 8.69
C LYS A 257 -0.40 29.44 8.78
N LEU A 258 -0.37 28.50 7.82
CA LEU A 258 0.70 27.51 7.70
C LEU A 258 2.09 28.17 7.70
N ALA A 259 2.30 29.20 6.88
CA ALA A 259 3.58 29.91 6.79
C ALA A 259 4.11 30.41 8.16
N GLU A 260 3.21 30.81 9.06
CA GLU A 260 3.58 31.40 10.35
C GLU A 260 4.11 30.35 11.34
N VAL A 261 3.69 29.09 11.20
CA VAL A 261 4.16 27.99 12.07
C VAL A 261 5.39 27.27 11.52
N MET A 262 5.76 27.49 10.25
CA MET A 262 6.87 26.81 9.57
C MET A 262 8.27 27.22 10.04
N GLU A 263 8.42 28.44 10.56
CA GLU A 263 9.72 28.94 11.03
C GLU A 263 10.31 28.01 12.10
N GLY A 264 11.54 27.54 11.88
CA GLY A 264 12.24 26.62 12.76
C GLY A 264 11.60 25.23 12.88
N ALA A 265 10.67 24.86 11.99
CA ALA A 265 10.14 23.49 11.97
C ALA A 265 11.23 22.50 11.58
N ASP A 266 11.34 21.39 12.31
CA ASP A 266 12.25 20.29 12.00
C ASP A 266 11.65 19.33 11.00
N VAL A 267 10.33 19.20 11.05
CA VAL A 267 9.57 18.23 10.28
C VAL A 267 8.36 18.90 9.66
N PHE A 268 8.13 18.62 8.38
CA PHE A 268 6.87 18.89 7.70
C PHE A 268 6.18 17.57 7.34
N LEU A 269 4.91 17.42 7.71
CA LEU A 269 4.06 16.30 7.32
C LEU A 269 2.89 16.79 6.46
N GLY A 270 2.99 16.58 5.16
CA GLY A 270 1.96 16.88 4.17
C GLY A 270 1.10 15.66 3.88
N LEU A 271 -0.19 15.76 4.21
CA LEU A 271 -1.25 14.82 3.89
C LEU A 271 -2.50 15.61 3.48
N SER A 272 -2.33 16.56 2.56
CA SER A 272 -3.41 17.44 2.11
C SER A 272 -3.51 17.57 0.60
N ALA A 273 -2.93 18.62 0.02
CA ALA A 273 -3.11 18.99 -1.38
C ALA A 273 -1.79 19.45 -2.00
N GLY A 274 -1.67 19.20 -3.31
CA GLY A 274 -0.46 19.54 -4.05
C GLY A 274 -0.14 21.03 -4.05
N GLY A 275 1.15 21.36 -3.95
CA GLY A 275 1.66 22.73 -4.00
C GLY A 275 1.37 23.61 -2.78
N VAL A 276 0.89 23.05 -1.67
CA VAL A 276 0.60 23.82 -0.44
C VAL A 276 1.88 24.31 0.25
N LEU A 277 2.95 23.52 0.27
CA LEU A 277 4.23 23.90 0.87
C LEU A 277 5.04 24.73 -0.12
N LYS A 278 5.32 25.99 0.23
CA LYS A 278 6.03 26.93 -0.66
C LYS A 278 7.54 26.91 -0.41
N PRO A 279 8.39 27.15 -1.43
CA PRO A 279 9.85 27.20 -1.25
C PRO A 279 10.30 28.17 -0.15
N ALA A 280 9.63 29.33 0.00
CA ALA A 280 9.91 30.28 1.07
C ALA A 280 9.66 29.73 2.49
N MET A 281 8.72 28.79 2.65
CA MET A 281 8.48 28.11 3.92
C MET A 281 9.57 27.07 4.21
N VAL A 282 10.04 26.36 3.18
CA VAL A 282 11.14 25.39 3.30
C VAL A 282 12.44 26.10 3.71
N ALA A 283 12.69 27.28 3.15
CA ALA A 283 13.83 28.11 3.50
C ALA A 283 13.84 28.58 4.98
N SER A 284 12.67 28.68 5.63
CA SER A 284 12.58 29.09 7.04
C SER A 284 12.61 27.94 8.05
N MET A 285 12.64 26.68 7.59
CA MET A 285 12.73 25.49 8.45
C MET A 285 14.10 25.36 9.13
N ALA A 286 14.18 24.54 10.18
CA ALA A 286 15.43 24.24 10.88
C ALA A 286 16.48 23.56 9.96
N ALA A 287 17.74 23.46 10.39
CA ALA A 287 18.77 22.71 9.66
C ALA A 287 18.36 21.23 9.48
N LYS A 288 18.69 20.63 8.32
CA LYS A 288 18.33 19.26 7.93
C LYS A 288 16.84 18.90 8.17
N PRO A 289 15.90 19.58 7.50
CA PRO A 289 14.48 19.36 7.70
C PRO A 289 14.10 18.01 7.10
N VAL A 290 13.17 17.32 7.76
CA VAL A 290 12.57 16.10 7.23
C VAL A 290 11.20 16.48 6.66
N ILE A 291 11.04 16.33 5.34
CA ILE A 291 9.83 16.74 4.63
C ILE A 291 9.12 15.51 4.07
N PHE A 292 7.91 15.26 4.52
CA PHE A 292 7.00 14.28 3.94
C PHE A 292 5.97 15.04 3.10
N ALA A 293 6.05 14.95 1.77
CA ALA A 293 5.10 15.56 0.85
C ALA A 293 4.31 14.45 0.14
N LEU A 294 3.24 13.97 0.80
CA LEU A 294 2.57 12.71 0.48
C LEU A 294 1.27 12.88 -0.33
N ALA A 295 0.88 14.12 -0.67
CA ALA A 295 -0.27 14.34 -1.55
C ALA A 295 -0.06 13.68 -2.92
N ASN A 296 -1.13 13.08 -3.45
CA ASN A 296 -1.16 12.43 -4.75
C ASN A 296 -2.22 13.08 -5.67
N PRO A 297 -1.99 13.15 -7.00
CA PRO A 297 -0.77 12.75 -7.71
C PRO A 297 0.37 13.77 -7.61
N ASN A 298 0.07 14.99 -7.17
CA ASN A 298 1.03 16.08 -7.04
C ASN A 298 1.33 16.33 -5.55
N PRO A 299 2.61 16.29 -5.12
CA PRO A 299 2.99 16.49 -3.72
C PRO A 299 2.81 17.94 -3.26
N GLU A 300 2.80 18.17 -1.95
CA GLU A 300 2.71 19.49 -1.32
C GLU A 300 3.82 20.44 -1.79
N ILE A 301 4.99 19.89 -2.10
CA ILE A 301 6.09 20.54 -2.82
C ILE A 301 6.78 19.48 -3.68
N ALA A 302 7.24 19.84 -4.87
CA ALA A 302 8.07 18.94 -5.68
C ALA A 302 9.49 18.84 -5.07
N PRO A 303 10.16 17.68 -5.09
CA PRO A 303 11.54 17.56 -4.61
C PRO A 303 12.50 18.58 -5.24
N GLU A 304 12.34 18.86 -6.52
CA GLU A 304 13.15 19.83 -7.25
C GLU A 304 12.99 21.25 -6.67
N ASP A 305 11.76 21.64 -6.33
CA ASP A 305 11.47 22.96 -5.75
C ASP A 305 11.99 23.08 -4.30
N ALA A 306 11.97 21.97 -3.54
CA ALA A 306 12.52 21.93 -2.19
C ALA A 306 14.06 22.02 -2.23
N HIS A 307 14.70 21.29 -3.13
CA HIS A 307 16.15 21.30 -3.29
C HIS A 307 16.67 22.60 -3.91
N ALA A 308 15.87 23.30 -4.72
CA ALA A 308 16.23 24.60 -5.28
C ALA A 308 16.48 25.69 -4.22
N VAL A 309 15.90 25.54 -3.02
CA VAL A 309 16.10 26.49 -1.91
C VAL A 309 17.04 25.97 -0.82
N ARG A 310 17.29 24.66 -0.77
CA ARG A 310 18.08 24.01 0.29
C ARG A 310 18.70 22.69 -0.14
N ASP A 311 19.99 22.54 0.08
CA ASP A 311 20.73 21.31 -0.25
C ASP A 311 20.64 20.21 0.81
N ASP A 312 20.19 20.53 2.03
CA ASP A 312 20.20 19.63 3.19
C ASP A 312 18.83 19.00 3.52
N VAL A 313 17.87 19.10 2.60
CA VAL A 313 16.53 18.55 2.75
C VAL A 313 16.57 17.02 2.70
N ILE A 314 15.93 16.37 3.67
CA ILE A 314 15.66 14.93 3.66
C ILE A 314 14.18 14.77 3.33
N MET A 315 13.85 14.17 2.19
CA MET A 315 12.49 14.20 1.66
C MET A 315 11.95 12.82 1.32
N ALA A 316 10.64 12.65 1.54
CA ALA A 316 9.87 11.50 1.13
C ALA A 316 8.56 11.94 0.45
N THR A 317 8.11 11.17 -0.54
CA THR A 317 6.86 11.44 -1.28
C THR A 317 6.01 10.18 -1.42
N GLY A 318 4.77 10.31 -1.88
CA GLY A 318 3.93 9.16 -2.26
C GLY A 318 4.28 8.53 -3.62
N ARG A 319 5.14 9.18 -4.41
CA ARG A 319 5.38 8.83 -5.82
C ARG A 319 6.49 7.81 -6.01
N THR A 320 6.33 6.93 -6.99
CA THR A 320 7.29 5.85 -7.30
C THR A 320 8.56 6.33 -8.00
N ASP A 321 8.50 7.48 -8.66
CA ASP A 321 9.60 8.04 -9.45
C ASP A 321 10.58 8.89 -8.62
N TYR A 322 10.30 9.09 -7.33
CA TYR A 322 11.21 9.77 -6.39
C TYR A 322 11.82 8.78 -5.37
N PRO A 323 12.98 9.13 -4.77
CA PRO A 323 13.49 8.43 -3.59
C PRO A 323 12.48 8.44 -2.43
N ASN A 324 12.67 7.51 -1.48
CA ASN A 324 11.88 7.44 -0.24
C ASN A 324 10.36 7.43 -0.48
N GLN A 325 9.88 6.53 -1.33
CA GLN A 325 8.45 6.39 -1.54
C GLN A 325 7.77 5.84 -0.28
N VAL A 326 6.91 6.65 0.34
CA VAL A 326 5.99 6.22 1.40
C VAL A 326 4.74 5.67 0.74
N ASN A 327 4.51 4.36 0.89
CA ASN A 327 3.38 3.68 0.28
C ASN A 327 2.87 2.56 1.20
N ASN A 328 1.56 2.53 1.42
CA ASN A 328 0.88 1.61 2.34
C ASN A 328 1.11 0.13 1.98
N VAL A 329 1.49 -0.19 0.74
CA VAL A 329 1.89 -1.53 0.31
C VAL A 329 3.04 -2.12 1.13
N LEU A 330 3.84 -1.28 1.79
CA LEU A 330 4.92 -1.70 2.69
C LEU A 330 4.39 -2.22 4.04
N CYS A 331 3.10 -2.04 4.33
CA CYS A 331 2.48 -2.37 5.61
C CYS A 331 1.37 -3.41 5.46
N PHE A 332 0.26 -3.08 4.77
CA PHE A 332 -0.97 -3.85 4.87
C PHE A 332 -0.84 -5.34 4.51
N PRO A 333 -0.08 -5.78 3.47
CA PRO A 333 -0.02 -7.20 3.17
C PRO A 333 0.56 -7.99 4.35
N TYR A 334 1.58 -7.41 5.01
CA TYR A 334 2.40 -8.11 5.98
C TYR A 334 1.83 -8.04 7.41
N ILE A 335 1.17 -6.93 7.77
CA ILE A 335 0.45 -6.84 9.06
C ILE A 335 -0.70 -7.85 9.11
N PHE A 336 -1.47 -7.98 8.02
CA PHE A 336 -2.52 -8.99 7.91
C PHE A 336 -1.94 -10.40 7.88
N ARG A 337 -0.83 -10.65 7.18
CA ARG A 337 -0.18 -11.98 7.20
C ARG A 337 0.13 -12.42 8.63
N GLY A 338 0.77 -11.54 9.41
CA GLY A 338 1.08 -11.79 10.82
C GLY A 338 -0.17 -12.03 11.66
N ALA A 339 -1.16 -11.13 11.54
CA ALA A 339 -2.41 -11.20 12.29
C ALA A 339 -3.23 -12.47 11.97
N LEU A 340 -3.35 -12.86 10.70
CA LEU A 340 -4.08 -14.07 10.28
C LEU A 340 -3.38 -15.35 10.75
N ASP A 341 -2.05 -15.41 10.60
CA ASP A 341 -1.28 -16.60 10.97
C ASP A 341 -1.34 -16.89 12.48
N CYS A 342 -1.30 -15.85 13.32
CA CYS A 342 -1.44 -16.03 14.77
C CYS A 342 -2.90 -16.04 15.26
N GLY A 343 -3.88 -15.87 14.37
CA GLY A 343 -5.30 -15.77 14.72
C GLY A 343 -5.60 -14.61 15.67
N ALA A 344 -5.04 -13.42 15.39
CA ALA A 344 -5.31 -12.22 16.16
C ALA A 344 -6.82 -11.87 16.13
N THR A 345 -7.37 -11.44 17.25
CA THR A 345 -8.78 -10.97 17.34
C THR A 345 -8.95 -9.50 16.99
N THR A 346 -7.86 -8.74 16.98
CA THR A 346 -7.81 -7.32 16.61
C THR A 346 -6.40 -6.94 16.15
N ILE A 347 -6.22 -5.78 15.52
CA ILE A 347 -4.89 -5.14 15.40
C ILE A 347 -4.73 -4.22 16.60
N THR A 348 -3.57 -4.21 17.25
CA THR A 348 -3.29 -3.39 18.44
C THR A 348 -2.22 -2.35 18.16
N ASP A 349 -2.13 -1.32 19.00
CA ASP A 349 -1.07 -0.31 18.91
C ASP A 349 0.32 -0.94 18.98
N GLU A 350 0.50 -1.97 19.82
CA GLU A 350 1.73 -2.73 19.94
C GLU A 350 2.12 -3.42 18.62
N MET A 351 1.13 -3.93 17.88
CA MET A 351 1.35 -4.53 16.56
C MET A 351 1.73 -3.49 15.50
N GLU A 352 1.09 -2.31 15.53
CA GLU A 352 1.43 -1.20 14.62
C GLU A 352 2.85 -0.70 14.89
N ILE A 353 3.22 -0.49 16.16
CA ILE A 353 4.56 -0.08 16.58
C ILE A 353 5.61 -1.15 16.20
N ALA A 354 5.29 -2.43 16.38
CA ALA A 354 6.17 -3.52 15.94
C ALA A 354 6.39 -3.50 14.41
N ALA A 355 5.35 -3.20 13.63
CA ALA A 355 5.48 -3.03 12.18
C ALA A 355 6.35 -1.81 11.82
N VAL A 356 6.17 -0.68 12.52
CA VAL A 356 7.00 0.53 12.36
C VAL A 356 8.48 0.21 12.53
N HIS A 357 8.85 -0.43 13.65
CA HIS A 357 10.24 -0.78 13.91
C HIS A 357 10.78 -1.79 12.91
N ALA A 358 9.98 -2.82 12.54
CA ALA A 358 10.41 -3.82 11.57
C ALA A 358 10.70 -3.22 10.18
N ILE A 359 9.89 -2.26 9.71
CA ILE A 359 10.11 -1.56 8.44
C ILE A 359 11.35 -0.66 8.54
N ALA A 360 11.47 0.11 9.63
CA ALA A 360 12.58 1.04 9.82
C ALA A 360 13.93 0.32 9.90
N GLU A 361 14.02 -0.78 10.67
CA GLU A 361 15.21 -1.61 10.80
C GLU A 361 15.58 -2.29 9.49
N LEU A 362 14.59 -2.73 8.70
CA LEU A 362 14.86 -3.37 7.40
C LEU A 362 15.57 -2.42 6.42
N ALA A 363 15.23 -1.13 6.42
CA ALA A 363 15.90 -0.12 5.59
C ALA A 363 17.38 0.08 5.99
N GLN A 364 17.70 -0.14 7.26
CA GLN A 364 19.05 0.01 7.82
C GLN A 364 19.90 -1.25 7.62
N ALA A 365 19.27 -2.41 7.39
CA ALA A 365 19.98 -3.67 7.22
C ALA A 365 20.78 -3.70 5.91
N GLU A 366 21.94 -4.37 5.95
CA GLU A 366 22.75 -4.60 4.76
C GLU A 366 21.94 -5.29 3.65
N GLN A 367 22.25 -4.94 2.40
CA GLN A 367 21.54 -5.48 1.26
C GLN A 367 21.84 -6.96 1.07
N SER A 368 20.79 -7.73 0.79
CA SER A 368 20.94 -9.08 0.24
C SER A 368 21.09 -9.00 -1.28
N GLU A 369 21.85 -9.93 -1.89
CA GLU A 369 21.94 -10.08 -3.34
C GLU A 369 20.56 -10.15 -4.03
N VAL A 370 19.55 -10.69 -3.34
CA VAL A 370 18.17 -10.80 -3.85
C VAL A 370 17.51 -9.44 -4.06
N VAL A 371 17.82 -8.45 -3.20
CA VAL A 371 17.32 -7.08 -3.30
C VAL A 371 18.04 -6.33 -4.42
N ALA A 372 19.36 -6.48 -4.52
CA ALA A 372 20.16 -5.90 -5.60
C ALA A 372 19.70 -6.41 -6.98
N ALA A 373 19.30 -7.69 -7.08
CA ALA A 373 18.76 -8.25 -8.31
C ALA A 373 17.35 -7.73 -8.69
N ALA A 374 16.54 -7.29 -7.72
CA ALA A 374 15.22 -6.70 -7.99
C ALA A 374 15.30 -5.24 -8.46
N TYR A 375 16.35 -4.52 -8.02
CA TYR A 375 16.58 -3.11 -8.30
C TYR A 375 17.97 -2.90 -8.92
N ALA A 376 18.24 -3.61 -10.02
CA ALA A 376 19.54 -3.60 -10.68
C ALA A 376 19.90 -2.17 -11.15
N GLY A 377 21.04 -1.66 -10.68
CA GLY A 377 21.52 -0.30 -10.99
C GLY A 377 21.18 0.76 -9.95
N GLU A 378 20.34 0.46 -8.95
CA GLU A 378 20.05 1.38 -7.84
C GLU A 378 20.98 1.13 -6.64
N LYS A 379 21.54 2.20 -6.07
CA LYS A 379 22.34 2.14 -4.84
C LYS A 379 21.43 2.29 -3.62
N LEU A 380 20.91 1.18 -3.10
CA LEU A 380 19.98 1.17 -1.96
C LEU A 380 20.70 1.22 -0.59
N ALA A 381 21.49 2.27 -0.34
CA ALA A 381 22.24 2.41 0.92
C ALA A 381 21.49 3.34 1.88
N PHE A 382 21.32 2.91 3.14
CA PHE A 382 20.67 3.70 4.17
C PHE A 382 21.25 5.13 4.24
N GLY A 383 20.38 6.13 4.12
CA GLY A 383 20.79 7.53 4.02
C GLY A 383 19.66 8.44 3.52
N PRO A 384 19.97 9.70 3.15
CA PRO A 384 18.97 10.70 2.76
C PRO A 384 18.02 10.28 1.63
N GLU A 385 18.47 9.41 0.73
CA GLU A 385 17.68 8.90 -0.42
C GLU A 385 17.13 7.48 -0.20
N TYR A 386 17.38 6.87 0.96
CA TYR A 386 16.89 5.53 1.31
C TYR A 386 16.56 5.43 2.81
N LEU A 387 15.37 5.89 3.17
CA LEU A 387 14.82 5.89 4.53
C LEU A 387 13.85 4.73 4.76
N ILE A 388 13.27 4.17 3.70
CA ILE A 388 12.22 3.16 3.77
C ILE A 388 12.47 2.10 2.68
N PRO A 389 12.29 0.79 2.96
CA PRO A 389 12.47 -0.25 1.96
C PRO A 389 11.53 -0.08 0.77
N LYS A 390 11.92 -0.65 -0.37
CA LYS A 390 11.10 -0.63 -1.59
C LYS A 390 10.04 -1.74 -1.57
N PRO A 391 8.88 -1.56 -2.23
CA PRO A 391 7.75 -2.51 -2.18
C PRO A 391 8.05 -3.97 -2.54
N PHE A 392 9.01 -4.21 -3.44
CA PHE A 392 9.38 -5.56 -3.88
C PHE A 392 10.56 -6.16 -3.11
N ASP A 393 10.96 -5.57 -1.98
CA ASP A 393 11.92 -6.21 -1.09
C ASP A 393 11.31 -7.47 -0.47
N PRO A 394 11.78 -8.69 -0.83
CA PRO A 394 11.21 -9.94 -0.34
C PRO A 394 11.33 -10.11 1.18
N ARG A 395 12.21 -9.33 1.83
CA ARG A 395 12.45 -9.38 3.28
C ARG A 395 11.33 -8.75 4.09
N LEU A 396 10.47 -7.92 3.47
CA LEU A 396 9.34 -7.28 4.14
C LEU A 396 8.45 -8.31 4.86
N MET A 397 8.03 -9.36 4.15
CA MET A 397 7.19 -10.40 4.76
C MET A 397 7.91 -11.14 5.90
N MET A 398 9.20 -11.42 5.75
CA MET A 398 10.00 -12.16 6.73
C MET A 398 10.33 -11.33 7.99
N LYS A 399 10.24 -10.00 7.92
CA LYS A 399 10.48 -9.11 9.06
C LYS A 399 9.19 -8.68 9.73
N ILE A 400 8.22 -8.19 8.96
CA ILE A 400 7.03 -7.54 9.50
C ILE A 400 6.05 -8.58 10.06
N ALA A 401 5.73 -9.65 9.31
CA ALA A 401 4.72 -10.61 9.75
C ALA A 401 5.10 -11.33 11.07
N PRO A 402 6.37 -11.75 11.29
CA PRO A 402 6.80 -12.28 12.59
C PRO A 402 6.79 -11.25 13.72
N ALA A 403 7.18 -9.99 13.45
CA ALA A 403 7.13 -8.93 14.45
C ALA A 403 5.70 -8.66 14.92
N VAL A 404 4.77 -8.58 13.97
CA VAL A 404 3.33 -8.40 14.23
C VAL A 404 2.74 -9.59 14.98
N ALA A 405 3.04 -10.82 14.55
CA ALA A 405 2.56 -12.04 15.22
C ALA A 405 3.09 -12.15 16.66
N LYS A 406 4.35 -11.76 16.89
CA LYS A 406 4.93 -11.70 18.24
C LYS A 406 4.22 -10.65 19.09
N ALA A 407 4.04 -9.44 18.57
CA ALA A 407 3.34 -8.36 19.29
C ALA A 407 1.90 -8.75 19.63
N ALA A 408 1.20 -9.45 18.73
CA ALA A 408 -0.15 -9.97 18.98
C ALA A 408 -0.19 -11.02 20.10
N ALA A 409 0.83 -11.86 20.21
CA ALA A 409 0.96 -12.81 21.30
C ALA A 409 1.29 -12.10 22.63
N ASP A 410 2.24 -11.16 22.59
CA ASP A 410 2.66 -10.38 23.77
C ASP A 410 1.51 -9.52 24.33
N SER A 411 0.63 -8.99 23.47
CA SER A 411 -0.56 -8.23 23.88
C SER A 411 -1.79 -9.10 24.20
N GLY A 412 -1.67 -10.43 24.06
CA GLY A 412 -2.72 -11.38 24.43
C GLY A 412 -3.91 -11.47 23.46
N VAL A 413 -3.79 -10.92 22.24
CA VAL A 413 -4.88 -10.94 21.24
C VAL A 413 -4.76 -12.10 20.25
N ALA A 414 -3.65 -12.85 20.24
CA ALA A 414 -3.45 -14.01 19.39
C ALA A 414 -4.13 -15.27 19.95
N LEU A 415 -5.11 -15.83 19.23
CA LEU A 415 -5.77 -17.09 19.60
C LEU A 415 -4.91 -18.33 19.28
N ARG A 416 -3.97 -18.20 18.35
CA ARG A 416 -3.07 -19.26 17.91
C ARG A 416 -1.64 -18.71 17.87
N PRO A 417 -1.03 -18.38 19.01
CA PRO A 417 0.30 -17.80 19.04
C PRO A 417 1.32 -18.71 18.37
N ILE A 418 2.26 -18.12 17.64
CA ILE A 418 3.30 -18.86 16.91
C ILE A 418 4.39 -19.27 17.89
N ALA A 419 4.48 -20.57 18.19
CA ALA A 419 5.43 -21.10 19.18
C ALA A 419 6.89 -20.99 18.73
N ASP A 420 7.16 -21.24 17.45
CA ASP A 420 8.50 -21.18 16.84
C ASP A 420 8.52 -20.11 15.74
N LEU A 421 9.03 -18.93 16.09
CA LEU A 421 9.13 -17.80 15.16
C LEU A 421 10.20 -18.01 14.09
N ASP A 422 11.20 -18.87 14.33
CA ASP A 422 12.26 -19.14 13.36
C ASP A 422 11.76 -20.10 12.28
N ALA A 423 11.11 -21.19 12.67
CA ALA A 423 10.41 -22.07 11.72
C ALA A 423 9.33 -21.31 10.93
N TYR A 424 8.66 -20.35 11.56
CA TYR A 424 7.70 -19.49 10.86
C TYR A 424 8.37 -18.60 9.80
N ARG A 425 9.53 -18.00 10.09
CA ARG A 425 10.31 -17.23 9.11
C ARG A 425 10.72 -18.09 7.92
N GLU A 426 11.19 -19.31 8.15
CA GLU A 426 11.55 -20.26 7.08
C GLU A 426 10.36 -20.64 6.20
N ARG A 427 9.18 -20.84 6.79
CA ARG A 427 7.93 -21.09 6.06
C ARG A 427 7.57 -19.90 5.16
N LEU A 428 7.63 -18.68 5.70
CA LEU A 428 7.37 -17.46 4.92
C LEU A 428 8.38 -17.30 3.79
N GLN A 429 9.66 -17.58 4.05
CA GLN A 429 10.72 -17.53 3.06
C GLN A 429 10.41 -18.45 1.87
N SER A 430 10.00 -19.68 2.14
CA SER A 430 9.62 -20.67 1.11
C SER A 430 8.49 -20.17 0.20
N PHE A 431 7.52 -19.42 0.74
CA PHE A 431 6.44 -18.81 -0.04
C PHE A 431 6.96 -17.70 -0.98
N VAL A 432 7.82 -16.81 -0.48
CA VAL A 432 8.41 -15.74 -1.30
C VAL A 432 9.18 -16.32 -2.47
N PHE A 433 10.00 -17.35 -2.21
CA PHE A 433 10.75 -18.01 -3.26
C PHE A 433 9.82 -18.78 -4.21
N ALA A 434 8.86 -19.57 -3.74
CA ALA A 434 7.93 -20.28 -4.64
C ALA A 434 7.17 -19.35 -5.60
N SER A 435 6.76 -18.16 -5.14
CA SER A 435 6.05 -17.16 -5.97
C SER A 435 6.96 -16.41 -6.97
N GLY A 436 8.29 -16.42 -6.76
CA GLY A 436 9.28 -15.77 -7.62
C GLY A 436 10.16 -16.72 -8.47
N THR A 437 10.25 -18.00 -8.12
CA THR A 437 11.33 -18.90 -8.61
C THR A 437 11.08 -19.50 -9.99
N ILE A 438 9.83 -19.60 -10.48
CA ILE A 438 9.65 -20.16 -11.82
C ILE A 438 10.13 -19.18 -12.90
N MET A 439 9.70 -17.91 -12.85
CA MET A 439 9.96 -16.97 -13.95
C MET A 439 11.19 -16.08 -13.76
N LYS A 440 11.58 -15.73 -12.53
CA LYS A 440 12.68 -14.77 -12.30
C LYS A 440 14.05 -15.29 -12.80
N PRO A 441 14.45 -16.56 -12.56
CA PRO A 441 15.68 -17.10 -13.15
C PRO A 441 15.61 -17.17 -14.68
N ILE A 442 14.43 -17.47 -15.24
CA ILE A 442 14.20 -17.53 -16.68
C ILE A 442 14.39 -16.14 -17.30
N PHE A 443 13.79 -15.10 -16.72
CA PHE A 443 13.94 -13.73 -17.19
C PHE A 443 15.36 -13.19 -16.99
N ALA A 444 16.01 -13.49 -15.87
CA ALA A 444 17.42 -13.11 -15.65
C ALA A 444 18.33 -13.79 -16.68
N ALA A 445 18.17 -15.10 -16.90
CA ALA A 445 18.90 -15.84 -17.93
C ALA A 445 18.64 -15.26 -19.33
N ALA A 446 17.38 -14.94 -19.66
CA ALA A 446 17.01 -14.32 -20.93
C ALA A 446 17.69 -12.96 -21.14
N LYS A 447 17.70 -12.09 -20.12
CA LYS A 447 18.40 -10.78 -20.18
C LYS A 447 19.91 -10.93 -20.34
N THR A 448 20.53 -11.92 -19.71
CA THR A 448 21.98 -12.20 -19.88
C THR A 448 22.31 -12.86 -21.22
N ALA A 449 21.34 -13.53 -21.85
CA ALA A 449 21.46 -14.12 -23.17
C ALA A 449 21.18 -13.06 -24.26
N LEU A 450 21.98 -11.99 -24.24
CA LEU A 450 21.94 -10.84 -25.15
C LEU A 450 21.55 -11.25 -26.58
N HIS A 451 20.35 -10.83 -26.99
CA HIS A 451 19.79 -10.89 -28.35
C HIS A 451 19.41 -12.27 -28.91
N LYS A 452 19.04 -13.26 -28.08
CA LYS A 452 18.41 -14.47 -28.61
C LYS A 452 17.13 -14.12 -29.39
N ARG A 453 17.04 -14.63 -30.62
CA ARG A 453 15.89 -14.43 -31.49
C ARG A 453 14.78 -15.40 -31.10
N VAL A 454 13.58 -14.89 -30.89
CA VAL A 454 12.37 -15.69 -30.62
C VAL A 454 11.38 -15.47 -31.73
N ALA A 455 11.02 -16.53 -32.45
CA ALA A 455 10.04 -16.44 -33.53
C ALA A 455 8.62 -16.52 -32.98
N TYR A 456 7.79 -15.55 -33.36
CA TYR A 456 6.37 -15.51 -33.01
C TYR A 456 5.56 -15.80 -34.27
N ALA A 457 4.98 -17.01 -34.34
CA ALA A 457 4.32 -17.53 -35.53
C ALA A 457 3.06 -16.72 -35.93
N GLU A 458 2.40 -16.09 -34.96
CA GLU A 458 1.20 -15.29 -35.14
C GLU A 458 1.53 -13.79 -35.06
N GLY A 459 2.54 -13.35 -35.82
CA GLY A 459 3.09 -11.98 -35.73
C GLY A 459 2.12 -10.88 -36.17
N GLU A 460 0.98 -11.23 -36.76
CA GLU A 460 -0.09 -10.28 -37.06
C GLU A 460 -1.05 -10.12 -35.86
N GLU A 461 -1.20 -11.10 -34.96
CA GLU A 461 -2.18 -11.05 -33.88
C GLU A 461 -1.90 -9.97 -32.84
N GLU A 462 -2.94 -9.23 -32.43
CA GLU A 462 -2.80 -8.11 -31.49
C GLU A 462 -2.14 -8.56 -30.17
N ARG A 463 -2.60 -9.69 -29.62
CA ARG A 463 -2.07 -10.25 -28.38
C ARG A 463 -0.57 -10.57 -28.48
N VAL A 464 -0.14 -11.08 -29.62
CA VAL A 464 1.26 -11.45 -29.86
C VAL A 464 2.13 -10.21 -30.04
N LEU A 465 1.64 -9.22 -30.78
CA LEU A 465 2.32 -7.94 -30.96
C LEU A 465 2.51 -7.21 -29.61
N ARG A 466 1.49 -7.20 -28.75
CA ARG A 466 1.58 -6.64 -27.39
C ARG A 466 2.56 -7.42 -26.50
N ALA A 467 2.56 -8.75 -26.57
CA ALA A 467 3.54 -9.55 -25.84
C ALA A 467 4.98 -9.28 -26.33
N CYS A 468 5.17 -9.10 -27.64
CA CYS A 468 6.46 -8.74 -28.21
C CYS A 468 6.92 -7.35 -27.76
N GLN A 469 6.01 -6.38 -27.61
CA GLN A 469 6.33 -5.06 -27.05
C GLN A 469 6.93 -5.19 -25.65
N ILE A 470 6.31 -5.99 -24.77
CA ILE A 470 6.81 -6.24 -23.40
C ILE A 470 8.19 -6.89 -23.45
N VAL A 471 8.38 -7.88 -24.32
CA VAL A 471 9.67 -8.58 -24.49
C VAL A 471 10.79 -7.64 -24.92
N VAL A 472 10.49 -6.67 -25.79
CA VAL A 472 11.44 -5.63 -26.22
C VAL A 472 11.68 -4.61 -25.11
N ASP A 473 10.62 -4.09 -24.49
CA ASP A 473 10.71 -3.07 -23.43
C ASP A 473 11.47 -3.59 -22.20
N GLU A 474 11.31 -4.87 -21.85
CA GLU A 474 12.01 -5.50 -20.74
C GLU A 474 13.41 -6.03 -21.11
N GLY A 475 13.79 -5.97 -22.39
CA GLY A 475 15.08 -6.45 -22.88
C GLY A 475 15.28 -7.97 -22.76
N LEU A 476 14.21 -8.75 -22.91
CA LEU A 476 14.21 -10.20 -22.67
C LEU A 476 14.72 -11.01 -23.88
N ALA A 477 14.40 -10.58 -25.11
CA ALA A 477 14.77 -11.26 -26.34
C ALA A 477 14.63 -10.32 -27.55
N ARG A 478 15.03 -10.78 -28.75
CA ARG A 478 14.75 -10.12 -30.03
C ARG A 478 13.61 -10.84 -30.76
N PRO A 479 12.36 -10.31 -30.76
CA PRO A 479 11.26 -10.94 -31.48
C PRO A 479 11.51 -10.99 -32.99
N THR A 480 11.16 -12.12 -33.61
CA THR A 480 11.01 -12.25 -35.07
C THR A 480 9.53 -12.54 -35.32
N LEU A 481 8.80 -11.54 -35.80
CA LEU A 481 7.37 -11.67 -36.08
C LEU A 481 7.19 -12.37 -37.43
N ILE A 482 6.45 -13.47 -37.45
CA ILE A 482 6.11 -14.19 -38.68
C ILE A 482 4.74 -13.71 -39.15
N GLY A 483 4.68 -13.18 -40.37
CA GLY A 483 3.47 -12.66 -40.97
C GLY A 483 3.80 -11.73 -42.13
N ARG A 484 2.80 -11.03 -42.67
CA ARG A 484 2.98 -10.07 -43.77
C ARG A 484 3.53 -8.75 -43.23
N PRO A 485 4.74 -8.30 -43.64
CA PRO A 485 5.37 -7.10 -43.08
C PRO A 485 4.48 -5.85 -43.11
N ALA A 486 3.76 -5.61 -44.22
CA ALA A 486 2.87 -4.47 -44.35
C ALA A 486 1.68 -4.51 -43.36
N ILE A 487 1.13 -5.70 -43.08
CA ILE A 487 0.03 -5.86 -42.12
C ILE A 487 0.55 -5.69 -40.69
N ILE A 488 1.74 -6.23 -40.40
CA ILE A 488 2.40 -6.08 -39.11
C ILE A 488 2.67 -4.60 -38.82
N ALA A 489 3.28 -3.87 -39.76
CA ALA A 489 3.57 -2.44 -39.61
C ALA A 489 2.28 -1.62 -39.38
N GLN A 490 1.24 -1.88 -40.18
CA GLN A 490 -0.07 -1.24 -40.02
C GLN A 490 -0.68 -1.53 -38.64
N ARG A 491 -0.57 -2.77 -38.15
CA ARG A 491 -1.11 -3.16 -36.84
C ARG A 491 -0.29 -2.57 -35.69
N ILE A 492 1.03 -2.51 -35.80
CA ILE A 492 1.91 -1.82 -34.84
C ILE A 492 1.49 -0.35 -34.70
N GLU A 493 1.27 0.35 -35.80
CA GLU A 493 0.80 1.74 -35.79
C GLU A 493 -0.62 1.86 -35.21
N LYS A 494 -1.55 1.01 -35.68
CA LYS A 494 -2.95 0.99 -35.21
C LYS A 494 -3.05 0.77 -33.70
N PHE A 495 -2.22 -0.10 -33.15
CA PHE A 495 -2.20 -0.43 -31.72
C PHE A 495 -1.29 0.51 -30.91
N GLY A 496 -0.61 1.46 -31.56
CA GLY A 496 0.30 2.40 -30.91
C GLY A 496 1.49 1.73 -30.21
N LEU A 497 2.01 0.65 -30.80
CA LEU A 497 3.18 -0.07 -30.32
C LEU A 497 4.47 0.64 -30.79
N ARG A 498 5.54 0.51 -30.01
CA ARG A 498 6.87 1.12 -30.26
C ARG A 498 7.84 0.15 -30.95
N LEU A 499 7.38 -1.01 -31.39
CA LEU A 499 8.19 -1.98 -32.14
C LEU A 499 8.71 -1.35 -33.44
N ARG A 500 10.01 -1.49 -33.68
CA ARG A 500 10.65 -1.06 -34.93
C ARG A 500 11.31 -2.26 -35.60
N GLU A 501 11.17 -2.32 -36.91
CA GLU A 501 11.95 -3.26 -37.73
C GLU A 501 13.39 -2.74 -37.81
N GLU A 502 14.34 -3.62 -37.50
CA GLU A 502 15.79 -3.37 -37.58
C GLU A 502 16.38 -3.96 -38.86
#